data_AF-A0A1G9VSY7-F1
#
_entry.id   AF-A0A1G9VSY7-F1
#
_cell.length_a   1.000
_cell.length_b   1.000
_cell.length_c   1.000
_cell.angle_alpha   90.00
_cell.angle_beta   90.00
_cell.angle_gamma   90.00
#
_symmetry.space_group_name_H-M   'P 1'
#
loop_
_entity.id
_entity.type
_entity.pdbx_description
1 polymer ?
#
loop_
_entity_poly.entity_id
_entity_poly.type
_entity_poly.pdbx_seq_one_letter_code
_entity_poly.pdbx_strand_id
1 'polypeptide(L)'
;MLIATVVITLFCNWYFPYSFLAFKKEYTLNGDNHGIGQFSKDLESLQDKVLEKKINNELSQYIQKSIYYLEQPWLKTKGDVRLGIYELINMQKEVRELRDDLVYLDTRKLKVSRYDRDQLRLLIHIYETIDDSLETILDDRNMTRGELKTSLWNLRVEHVSSLDVLTTLYEEYLEMLQH
;
A
#
# COMPACT_ATOMS: atom_id res chain seq x y z
N MET A 1 -41.15 16.41 -1.42
CA MET A 1 -40.40 15.14 -1.46
C MET A 1 -39.03 15.28 -2.14
N LEU A 2 -38.96 15.80 -3.37
CA LEU A 2 -37.70 15.96 -4.13
C LEU A 2 -36.57 16.65 -3.35
N ILE A 3 -36.87 17.76 -2.66
CA ILE A 3 -35.89 18.51 -1.86
C ILE A 3 -35.33 17.65 -0.72
N ALA A 4 -36.17 16.90 -0.01
CA ALA A 4 -35.74 16.05 1.10
C ALA A 4 -34.83 14.91 0.60
N THR A 5 -35.17 14.29 -0.54
CA THR A 5 -34.33 13.26 -1.17
C THR A 5 -32.96 13.83 -1.56
N VAL A 6 -32.94 15.01 -2.19
CA VAL A 6 -31.68 15.68 -2.57
C VAL A 6 -30.81 15.99 -1.34
N VAL A 7 -31.40 16.51 -0.27
CA VAL A 7 -30.68 16.82 0.99
C VAL A 7 -30.10 15.56 1.63
N ILE A 8 -30.89 14.48 1.71
CA ILE A 8 -30.43 13.19 2.26
C ILE A 8 -29.27 12.65 1.43
N THR A 9 -29.36 12.68 0.10
CA THR A 9 -28.28 12.16 -0.74
C THR A 9 -27.02 13.01 -0.66
N LEU A 10 -27.13 14.34 -0.58
CA LEU A 10 -25.98 15.22 -0.35
C LEU A 10 -25.33 14.94 1.02
N PHE A 11 -26.14 14.70 2.06
CA PHE A 11 -25.65 14.33 3.39
C PHE A 11 -24.93 12.97 3.35
N CYS A 12 -25.52 11.95 2.72
CA CYS A 12 -24.89 10.64 2.56
C CYS A 12 -23.57 10.73 1.80
N ASN A 13 -23.51 11.48 0.68
CA ASN A 13 -22.27 11.69 -0.07
C ASN A 13 -21.17 12.34 0.77
N TRP A 14 -21.54 13.27 1.66
CA TRP A 14 -20.55 13.99 2.47
C TRP A 14 -20.07 13.19 3.68
N TYR A 15 -21.01 12.53 4.38
CA TYR A 15 -20.76 11.90 5.67
C TYR A 15 -20.36 10.41 5.54
N PHE A 16 -20.88 9.71 4.52
CA PHE A 16 -20.62 8.29 4.24
C PHE A 16 -20.15 8.10 2.79
N PRO A 17 -18.91 8.50 2.45
CA PRO A 17 -18.44 8.61 1.07
C PRO A 17 -18.46 7.28 0.29
N TYR A 18 -18.36 6.12 0.95
CA TYR A 18 -18.44 4.81 0.29
C TYR A 18 -19.79 4.09 0.45
N SER A 19 -20.79 4.78 1.00
CA SER A 19 -22.14 4.22 1.14
C SER A 19 -22.75 3.85 -0.21
N PHE A 20 -23.66 2.88 -0.20
CA PHE A 20 -24.47 2.54 -1.37
C PHE A 20 -25.28 3.74 -1.89
N LEU A 21 -25.68 4.65 -1.00
CA LEU A 21 -26.44 5.85 -1.33
C LEU A 21 -25.58 7.00 -1.85
N ALA A 22 -24.25 6.87 -1.80
CA ALA A 22 -23.34 7.86 -2.36
C ALA A 22 -23.29 7.74 -3.89
N PHE A 23 -23.56 8.84 -4.60
CA PHE A 23 -23.42 8.93 -6.05
C PHE A 23 -21.95 8.90 -6.48
N LYS A 24 -21.08 9.51 -5.67
CA LYS A 24 -19.63 9.51 -5.90
C LYS A 24 -18.95 8.77 -4.76
N LYS A 25 -18.58 7.52 -5.03
CA LYS A 25 -17.87 6.66 -4.08
C LYS A 25 -16.38 6.97 -4.03
N GLU A 26 -16.06 8.20 -3.65
CA GLU A 26 -14.71 8.75 -3.61
C GLU A 26 -14.46 9.51 -2.30
N TYR A 27 -13.23 9.48 -1.82
CA TYR A 27 -12.78 10.29 -0.71
C TYR A 27 -11.51 11.03 -1.08
N THR A 28 -11.44 12.32 -0.76
CA THR A 28 -10.22 13.11 -0.92
C THR A 28 -9.38 13.00 0.34
N LEU A 29 -8.25 12.32 0.25
CA LEU A 29 -7.25 12.21 1.29
C LEU A 29 -6.22 13.31 1.13
N ASN A 30 -6.05 14.14 2.16
CA ASN A 30 -5.03 15.17 2.18
C ASN A 30 -3.67 14.50 2.46
N GLY A 31 -2.69 14.78 1.60
CA GLY A 31 -1.30 14.33 1.78
C GLY A 31 -0.57 15.14 2.85
N ASP A 32 0.22 14.45 3.68
CA ASP A 32 1.30 15.11 4.42
C ASP A 32 2.49 15.27 3.48
N ASN A 33 2.75 16.54 3.13
CA ASN A 33 3.79 16.89 2.18
C ASN A 33 5.19 16.48 2.64
N HIS A 34 5.43 16.34 3.94
CA HIS A 34 6.72 15.93 4.47
C HIS A 34 6.93 14.43 4.34
N GLY A 35 6.02 13.61 4.91
CA GLY A 35 6.11 12.15 4.84
C GLY A 35 6.13 11.62 3.40
N ILE A 36 5.31 12.18 2.51
CA ILE A 36 5.30 11.81 1.08
C ILE A 36 6.60 12.16 0.38
N GLY A 37 7.21 13.29 0.76
CA GLY A 37 8.48 13.72 0.20
C GLY A 37 9.65 12.81 0.60
N GLN A 38 9.63 12.28 1.83
CA GLN A 38 10.62 11.32 2.30
C GLN A 38 10.41 9.95 1.64
N PHE A 39 9.17 9.43 1.69
CA PHE A 39 8.81 8.17 1.03
C PHE A 39 9.20 8.12 -0.44
N SER A 40 8.93 9.19 -1.20
CA SER A 40 9.27 9.24 -2.62
C SER A 40 10.78 9.15 -2.88
N LYS A 41 11.60 9.76 -2.01
CA LYS A 41 13.06 9.68 -2.11
C LYS A 41 13.58 8.30 -1.75
N ASP A 42 13.03 7.69 -0.71
CA ASP A 42 13.45 6.36 -0.26
C ASP A 42 13.10 5.31 -1.32
N LEU A 43 11.93 5.43 -1.95
CA LEU A 43 11.51 4.57 -3.06
C LEU A 43 12.41 4.73 -4.29
N GLU A 44 12.74 5.97 -4.67
CA GLU A 44 13.67 6.26 -5.77
C GLU A 44 15.08 5.70 -5.47
N SER A 45 15.55 5.86 -4.23
CA SER A 45 16.83 5.29 -3.80
C SER A 45 16.86 3.76 -3.90
N LEU A 46 15.80 3.09 -3.49
CA LEU A 46 15.68 1.64 -3.64
C LEU A 46 15.65 1.22 -5.12
N GLN A 47 14.87 1.92 -5.94
CA GLN A 47 14.79 1.68 -7.38
C GLN A 47 16.14 1.81 -8.07
N ASP A 48 16.90 2.86 -7.75
CA ASP A 48 18.24 3.08 -8.28
C ASP A 48 19.21 1.94 -7.89
N LYS A 49 19.19 1.51 -6.62
CA LYS A 49 20.01 0.38 -6.14
C LYS A 49 19.65 -0.92 -6.86
N VAL A 50 18.38 -1.15 -7.17
CA VAL A 50 17.92 -2.32 -7.93
C VAL A 50 18.40 -2.27 -9.37
N LEU A 51 18.33 -1.10 -10.01
CA LEU A 51 18.76 -0.90 -11.39
C LEU A 51 20.28 -0.97 -11.57
N GLU A 52 21.05 -0.43 -10.61
CA GLU A 52 22.52 -0.40 -10.69
C GLU A 52 23.12 -1.81 -10.61
N LYS A 53 22.64 -2.62 -9.67
CA LYS A 53 23.23 -3.96 -9.41
C LYS A 53 22.89 -4.99 -10.50
N LYS A 54 21.80 -4.79 -11.26
CA LYS A 54 21.34 -5.67 -12.36
C LYS A 54 21.30 -7.16 -11.97
N ILE A 55 21.05 -7.47 -10.70
CA ILE A 55 20.98 -8.86 -10.24
C ILE A 55 19.64 -9.44 -10.68
N ASN A 56 19.68 -10.37 -11.63
CA ASN A 56 18.49 -11.07 -12.11
C ASN A 56 18.29 -12.37 -11.35
N ASN A 57 17.59 -12.30 -10.22
CA ASN A 57 17.15 -13.46 -9.45
C ASN A 57 15.65 -13.31 -9.09
N GLU A 58 15.07 -14.36 -8.52
CA GLU A 58 13.66 -14.34 -8.11
C GLU A 58 13.35 -13.17 -7.15
N LEU A 59 14.13 -13.00 -6.07
CA LEU A 59 13.92 -11.93 -5.08
C LEU A 59 13.93 -10.52 -5.71
N SER A 60 14.89 -10.21 -6.57
CA SER A 60 14.99 -8.92 -7.27
C SER A 60 13.76 -8.65 -8.14
N GLN A 61 13.17 -9.68 -8.77
CA GLN A 61 11.95 -9.53 -9.56
C GLN A 61 10.74 -9.18 -8.67
N TYR A 62 10.62 -9.80 -7.50
CA TYR A 62 9.56 -9.48 -6.54
C TYR A 62 9.74 -8.10 -5.90
N ILE A 63 10.98 -7.69 -5.64
CA ILE A 63 11.29 -6.33 -5.19
C ILE A 63 10.88 -5.31 -6.26
N GLN A 64 11.21 -5.54 -7.54
CA GLN A 64 10.77 -4.67 -8.63
C GLN A 64 9.25 -4.57 -8.73
N LYS A 65 8.54 -5.69 -8.58
CA LYS A 65 7.06 -5.71 -8.54
C LYS A 65 6.52 -4.88 -7.36
N SER A 66 7.15 -5.01 -6.19
CA SER A 66 6.78 -4.24 -4.99
C SER A 66 7.06 -2.74 -5.16
N ILE A 67 8.18 -2.36 -5.78
CA ILE A 67 8.49 -0.96 -6.11
C ILE A 67 7.43 -0.38 -7.04
N TYR A 68 7.06 -1.10 -8.10
CA TYR A 68 6.02 -0.66 -9.04
C TYR A 68 4.68 -0.44 -8.34
N TYR A 69 4.31 -1.31 -7.39
CA TYR A 69 3.13 -1.13 -6.56
C TYR A 69 3.22 0.13 -5.68
N LEU A 70 4.38 0.37 -5.07
CA LEU A 70 4.61 1.53 -4.21
C LEU A 70 4.73 2.86 -5.00
N GLU A 71 4.84 2.81 -6.33
CA GLU A 71 4.81 4.00 -7.19
C GLU A 71 3.42 4.62 -7.38
N GLN A 72 2.37 4.04 -6.79
CA GLN A 72 1.01 4.53 -6.93
C GLN A 72 0.84 6.02 -6.53
N PRO A 73 0.02 6.80 -7.25
CA PRO A 73 -0.10 8.25 -7.03
C PRO A 73 -0.50 8.67 -5.62
N TRP A 74 -1.31 7.86 -4.91
CA TRP A 74 -1.80 8.19 -3.57
C TRP A 74 -0.73 8.12 -2.48
N LEU A 75 0.41 7.47 -2.76
CA LEU A 75 1.58 7.42 -1.88
C LEU A 75 2.58 8.53 -2.18
N LYS A 76 2.64 9.01 -3.44
CA LYS A 76 3.68 9.93 -3.93
C LYS A 76 3.22 11.38 -4.16
N THR A 77 1.91 11.59 -4.33
CA THR A 77 1.39 12.91 -4.69
C THR A 77 1.27 13.81 -3.46
N LYS A 78 2.01 14.92 -3.47
CA LYS A 78 1.87 15.98 -2.46
C LYS A 78 0.51 16.64 -2.59
N GLY A 79 -0.17 16.87 -1.46
CA GLY A 79 -1.50 17.45 -1.42
C GLY A 79 -2.62 16.43 -1.60
N ASP A 80 -3.75 16.88 -2.14
CA ASP A 80 -5.01 16.14 -2.13
C ASP A 80 -5.02 15.04 -3.21
N VAL A 81 -5.31 13.82 -2.80
CA VAL A 81 -5.51 12.68 -3.71
C VAL A 81 -6.92 12.13 -3.53
N ARG A 82 -7.61 11.86 -4.64
CA ARG A 82 -8.91 11.19 -4.62
C ARG A 82 -8.69 9.69 -4.66
N LEU A 83 -9.38 9.00 -3.76
CA LEU A 83 -9.41 7.55 -3.68
C LEU A 83 -10.84 7.07 -3.87
N GLY A 84 -11.11 6.47 -5.03
CA GLY A 84 -12.33 5.80 -5.37
C GLY A 84 -12.38 4.37 -4.81
N ILE A 85 -13.59 3.87 -4.59
CA ILE A 85 -13.77 2.49 -4.09
C ILE A 85 -13.14 1.42 -5.00
N TYR A 86 -13.15 1.62 -6.32
CA TYR A 86 -12.52 0.69 -7.27
C TYR A 86 -11.00 0.69 -7.18
N GLU A 87 -10.39 1.83 -6.82
CA GLU A 87 -8.95 1.90 -6.60
C GLU A 87 -8.57 1.08 -5.37
N LEU A 88 -9.36 1.14 -4.29
CA LEU A 88 -9.16 0.30 -3.09
C LEU A 88 -9.32 -1.20 -3.37
N ILE A 89 -10.31 -1.58 -4.19
CA ILE A 89 -10.47 -2.99 -4.62
C ILE A 89 -9.25 -3.44 -5.42
N ASN A 90 -8.73 -2.60 -6.31
CA ASN A 90 -7.55 -2.93 -7.10
C ASN A 90 -6.30 -3.02 -6.22
N MET A 91 -6.13 -2.11 -5.26
CA MET A 91 -5.05 -2.19 -4.27
C MET A 91 -5.11 -3.50 -3.50
N GLN A 92 -6.29 -3.92 -3.03
CA GLN A 92 -6.44 -5.17 -2.29
C GLN A 92 -6.00 -6.38 -3.12
N LYS A 93 -6.37 -6.40 -4.41
CA LYS A 93 -5.95 -7.44 -5.35
C LYS A 93 -4.43 -7.45 -5.51
N GLU A 94 -3.80 -6.29 -5.73
CA GLU A 94 -2.35 -6.17 -5.91
C GLU A 94 -1.57 -6.56 -4.64
N VAL A 95 -2.06 -6.16 -3.46
CA VAL A 95 -1.47 -6.54 -2.15
C VAL A 95 -1.53 -8.04 -1.95
N ARG A 96 -2.66 -8.69 -2.25
CA ARG A 96 -2.80 -10.15 -2.17
C ARG A 96 -1.82 -10.85 -3.11
N GLU A 97 -1.70 -10.37 -4.34
CA GLU A 97 -0.74 -10.90 -5.30
C GLU A 97 0.72 -10.76 -4.82
N LEU A 98 1.08 -9.61 -4.23
CA LEU A 98 2.42 -9.39 -3.66
C LEU A 98 2.68 -10.28 -2.44
N ARG A 99 1.70 -10.42 -1.55
CA ARG A 99 1.80 -11.32 -0.39
C ARG A 99 2.02 -12.76 -0.83
N ASP A 100 1.20 -13.25 -1.77
CA ASP A 100 1.28 -14.63 -2.23
C ASP A 100 2.63 -14.93 -2.91
N ASP A 101 3.16 -13.95 -3.65
CA ASP A 101 4.50 -13.97 -4.23
C ASP A 101 5.62 -14.08 -3.18
N LEU A 102 5.51 -13.34 -2.07
CA LEU A 102 6.48 -13.39 -0.97
C LEU A 102 6.37 -14.67 -0.13
N VAL A 103 5.15 -15.17 0.09
CA VAL A 103 4.93 -16.48 0.72
C VAL A 103 5.58 -17.57 -0.13
N TYR A 104 5.41 -17.49 -1.44
CA TYR A 104 6.06 -18.41 -2.36
C TYR A 104 7.59 -18.36 -2.25
N LEU A 105 8.19 -17.17 -2.15
CA LEU A 105 9.61 -17.01 -1.89
C LEU A 105 10.05 -17.67 -0.57
N ASP A 106 9.33 -17.49 0.54
CA ASP A 106 9.67 -18.10 1.85
C ASP A 106 9.66 -19.64 1.76
N THR A 107 8.71 -20.20 1.01
CA THR A 107 8.58 -21.66 0.86
C THR A 107 9.65 -22.30 -0.03
N ARG A 108 10.23 -21.58 -0.99
CA ARG A 108 11.18 -22.13 -1.99
C ARG A 108 12.59 -22.40 -1.49
N LYS A 109 12.87 -22.22 -0.19
CA LYS A 109 14.21 -22.39 0.41
C LYS A 109 15.26 -21.57 -0.34
N LEU A 110 14.98 -20.30 -0.63
CA LEU A 110 16.02 -19.38 -1.07
C LEU A 110 17.20 -19.48 -0.10
N LYS A 111 18.42 -19.44 -0.67
CA LYS A 111 19.64 -19.30 0.11
C LYS A 111 19.72 -17.86 0.61
N VAL A 112 18.91 -17.57 1.62
CA VAL A 112 18.90 -16.30 2.35
C VAL A 112 19.30 -16.59 3.79
N SER A 113 19.88 -15.61 4.47
CA SER A 113 20.22 -15.74 5.88
C SER A 113 18.95 -15.91 6.71
N ARG A 114 19.11 -16.34 7.97
CA ARG A 114 17.97 -16.40 8.90
C ARG A 114 17.34 -15.02 9.08
N TYR A 115 18.16 -13.97 9.11
CA TYR A 115 17.70 -12.60 9.30
C TYR A 115 16.85 -12.13 8.11
N ASP A 116 17.31 -12.34 6.87
CA ASP A 116 16.52 -11.97 5.68
C ASP A 116 15.17 -12.69 5.65
N ARG A 117 15.13 -13.93 6.15
CA ARG A 117 13.89 -14.69 6.26
C ARG A 117 12.94 -14.07 7.26
N ASP A 118 13.46 -13.53 8.36
CA ASP A 118 12.66 -12.81 9.34
C ASP A 118 12.13 -11.47 8.75
N GLN A 119 12.94 -10.76 7.94
CA GLN A 119 12.49 -9.58 7.19
C GLN A 119 11.42 -9.92 6.14
N LEU A 120 11.61 -11.01 5.39
CA LEU A 120 10.62 -11.50 4.42
C LEU A 120 9.27 -11.80 5.10
N ARG A 121 9.30 -12.44 6.26
CA ARG A 121 8.08 -12.74 7.04
C ARG A 121 7.44 -11.49 7.62
N LEU A 122 8.24 -10.52 8.06
CA LEU A 122 7.73 -9.23 8.48
C LEU A 122 7.02 -8.52 7.33
N LEU A 123 7.60 -8.55 6.13
CA LEU A 123 6.99 -7.96 4.94
C LEU A 123 5.68 -8.66 4.56
N ILE A 124 5.63 -9.99 4.62
CA ILE A 124 4.38 -10.77 4.43
C ILE A 124 3.31 -10.30 5.42
N HIS A 125 3.67 -10.17 6.70
CA HIS A 125 2.74 -9.75 7.74
C HIS A 125 2.22 -8.31 7.55
N ILE A 126 3.07 -7.40 7.07
CA ILE A 126 2.65 -6.03 6.71
C ILE A 126 1.62 -6.08 5.58
N TYR A 127 1.84 -6.88 4.53
CA TYR A 127 0.87 -7.02 3.44
C TYR A 127 -0.44 -7.70 3.88
N GLU A 128 -0.40 -8.64 4.82
CA GLU A 128 -1.62 -9.18 5.47
C GLU A 128 -2.38 -8.06 6.21
N THR A 129 -1.68 -7.25 6.99
CA THR A 129 -2.28 -6.12 7.72
C THR A 129 -2.89 -5.07 6.78
N ILE A 130 -2.25 -4.82 5.65
CA ILE A 130 -2.78 -3.95 4.58
C ILE A 130 -4.05 -4.57 3.95
N ASP A 131 -4.05 -5.87 3.66
CA ASP A 131 -5.21 -6.59 3.11
C ASP A 131 -6.41 -6.51 4.06
N ASP A 132 -6.20 -6.79 5.35
CA ASP A 132 -7.23 -6.72 6.40
C ASP A 132 -7.78 -5.29 6.57
N SER A 133 -6.91 -4.29 6.48
CA SER A 133 -7.29 -2.87 6.54
C SER A 133 -8.15 -2.47 5.33
N LEU A 134 -7.78 -2.95 4.14
CA LEU A 134 -8.57 -2.74 2.93
C LEU A 134 -9.92 -3.46 3.00
N GLU A 135 -9.96 -4.70 3.48
CA GLU A 135 -11.21 -5.45 3.68
C GLU A 135 -12.15 -4.70 4.62
N THR A 136 -11.63 -4.20 5.75
CA THR A 136 -12.39 -3.40 6.71
C THR A 136 -13.00 -2.14 6.07
N ILE A 137 -12.23 -1.43 5.24
CA ILE A 137 -12.70 -0.22 4.53
C ILE A 137 -13.77 -0.57 3.48
N LEU A 138 -13.58 -1.68 2.76
CA LEU A 138 -14.46 -2.09 1.68
C LEU A 138 -15.79 -2.67 2.19
N ASP A 139 -15.77 -3.36 3.33
CA ASP A 139 -16.95 -3.98 3.93
C ASP A 139 -17.80 -3.00 4.75
N ASP A 140 -17.18 -2.01 5.39
CA ASP A 140 -17.91 -1.00 6.16
C ASP A 140 -18.50 0.11 5.27
N ARG A 141 -19.69 -0.19 4.75
CA ARG A 141 -20.49 0.74 3.94
C ARG A 141 -20.96 1.99 4.69
N ASN A 142 -20.87 2.00 6.01
CA ASN A 142 -21.31 3.10 6.87
C ASN A 142 -20.14 3.79 7.55
N MET A 143 -18.91 3.53 7.11
CA MET A 143 -17.74 4.22 7.63
C MET A 143 -17.92 5.73 7.44
N THR A 144 -17.86 6.45 8.55
CA THR A 144 -17.98 7.91 8.52
C THR A 144 -16.74 8.51 7.86
N ARG A 145 -16.88 9.76 7.41
CA ARG A 145 -15.76 10.53 6.87
C ARG A 145 -14.53 10.55 7.80
N GLY A 146 -14.74 10.63 9.12
CA GLY A 146 -13.66 10.69 10.10
C GLY A 146 -12.95 9.34 10.29
N GLU A 147 -13.72 8.26 10.35
CA GLU A 147 -13.19 6.90 10.40
C GLU A 147 -12.42 6.59 9.12
N LEU A 148 -13.00 6.89 7.95
CA LEU A 148 -12.35 6.65 6.66
C LEU A 148 -11.05 7.42 6.52
N LYS A 149 -11.01 8.68 6.97
CA LYS A 149 -9.77 9.46 7.01
C LYS A 149 -8.68 8.74 7.80
N THR A 150 -9.04 8.20 8.97
CA THR A 150 -8.12 7.51 9.87
C THR A 150 -7.65 6.20 9.27
N SER A 151 -8.57 5.39 8.75
CA SER A 151 -8.25 4.10 8.11
C SER A 151 -7.34 4.27 6.90
N LEU A 152 -7.61 5.25 6.02
CA LEU A 152 -6.76 5.54 4.86
C LEU A 152 -5.40 6.12 5.27
N TRP A 153 -5.33 6.87 6.36
CA TRP A 153 -4.07 7.36 6.90
C TRP A 153 -3.21 6.22 7.43
N ASN A 154 -3.79 5.32 8.23
CA ASN A 154 -3.11 4.13 8.74
C ASN A 154 -2.66 3.24 7.57
N LEU A 155 -3.53 3.03 6.57
CA LEU A 155 -3.19 2.31 5.36
C LEU A 155 -1.95 2.90 4.68
N ARG A 156 -1.85 4.24 4.56
CA ARG A 156 -0.67 4.90 4.02
C ARG A 156 0.58 4.62 4.86
N VAL A 157 0.47 4.68 6.19
CA VAL A 157 1.59 4.40 7.10
C VAL A 157 2.09 2.97 6.96
N GLU A 158 1.20 1.99 6.83
CA GLU A 158 1.58 0.59 6.60
C GLU A 158 2.35 0.42 5.28
N HIS A 159 1.95 1.12 4.22
CA HIS A 159 2.69 1.12 2.95
C HIS A 159 4.09 1.74 3.08
N VAL A 160 4.21 2.83 3.84
CA VAL A 160 5.52 3.43 4.14
C VAL A 160 6.38 2.42 4.90
N SER A 161 5.85 1.76 5.92
CA SER A 161 6.58 0.73 6.67
C SER A 161 6.98 -0.45 5.79
N SER A 162 6.16 -0.82 4.79
CA SER A 162 6.51 -1.89 3.85
C SER A 162 7.74 -1.54 3.01
N LEU A 163 7.93 -0.27 2.65
CA LEU A 163 9.10 0.20 1.91
C LEU A 163 10.39 0.10 2.76
N ASP A 164 10.31 0.43 4.04
CA ASP A 164 11.45 0.35 4.95
C ASP A 164 11.94 -1.10 5.10
N VAL A 165 11.00 -2.03 5.29
CA VAL A 165 11.30 -3.48 5.39
C VAL A 165 11.81 -4.03 4.05
N LEU A 166 11.19 -3.61 2.93
CA LEU A 166 11.63 -4.01 1.58
C LEU A 166 13.07 -3.53 1.29
N THR A 167 13.40 -2.30 1.71
CA THR A 167 14.74 -1.72 1.55
C THR A 167 15.76 -2.49 2.37
N THR A 168 15.45 -2.76 3.64
CA THR A 168 16.32 -3.54 4.53
C THR A 168 16.58 -4.94 3.96
N LEU A 169 15.53 -5.64 3.53
CA LEU A 169 15.62 -6.96 2.91
C LEU A 169 16.53 -6.96 1.67
N TYR A 170 16.44 -5.91 0.84
CA TYR A 170 17.27 -5.81 -0.36
C TYR A 170 18.74 -5.52 -0.04
N GLU A 171 19.01 -4.62 0.90
CA GLU A 171 20.36 -4.24 1.29
C GLU A 171 21.15 -5.42 1.86
N GLU A 172 20.53 -6.17 2.77
CA GLU A 172 21.16 -7.36 3.37
C GLU A 172 21.38 -8.47 2.35
N TYR A 173 20.43 -8.63 1.43
CA TYR A 173 20.60 -9.52 0.30
C TYR A 173 21.82 -9.14 -0.56
N LEU A 174 22.05 -7.84 -0.79
CA LEU A 174 23.23 -7.37 -1.52
C LEU A 174 24.54 -7.59 -0.75
N GLU A 175 24.54 -7.46 0.58
CA GLU A 175 25.71 -7.74 1.41
C GLU A 175 26.09 -9.22 1.37
N MET A 176 25.11 -10.12 1.44
CA MET A 176 25.36 -11.56 1.31
C MET A 176 25.97 -11.95 -0.03
N LEU A 177 25.63 -11.26 -1.12
CA LEU A 177 26.19 -11.56 -2.44
C LEU A 177 27.65 -11.10 -2.61
N GLN A 178 28.11 -10.19 -1.75
CA GLN A 178 29.48 -9.66 -1.79
C GLN A 178 30.46 -10.51 -0.97
N HIS A 179 29.96 -11.45 -0.16
CA HIS A 179 30.72 -12.35 0.72
C HIS A 179 30.62 -13.81 0.28
#